data_AF-A0A355W763-F1
#
_entry.id   AF-A0A355W763-F1
#
_cell.length_a   1.000
_cell.length_b   1.000
_cell.length_c   1.000
_cell.angle_alpha   90.00
_cell.angle_beta   90.00
_cell.angle_gamma   90.00
#
_symmetry.space_group_name_H-M   'P 1'
#
loop_
_entity.id
_entity.type
_entity.pdbx_description
1 polymer ?
#
loop_
_entity_poly.entity_id
_entity_poly.type
_entity_poly.pdbx_seq_one_letter_code
_entity_poly.pdbx_strand_id
1 'polypeptide(L)'
;MIKIPMKRKKCKTKTPYFKILTILCFTSLIYACVTTQQVKSTKTSGFLDNYSQLKKGNKGETLLVYVDYSTNFKKYNKILFNPVQFYSGASSNLSPKKKQPWENILQLEAHAWNGSSSIP
;
A
#
# COMPACT_ATOMS: atom_id res chain seq x y z
N MET A 1 39.04 -60.65 5.97
CA MET A 1 38.20 -59.56 6.52
C MET A 1 39.04 -58.30 6.62
N ILE A 2 38.79 -57.29 5.78
CA ILE A 2 39.58 -56.05 5.72
C ILE A 2 38.80 -54.93 6.41
N LYS A 3 39.38 -54.35 7.48
CA LYS A 3 38.83 -53.19 8.19
C LYS A 3 39.33 -51.91 7.52
N ILE A 4 38.43 -51.14 6.92
CA ILE A 4 38.72 -49.82 6.33
C ILE A 4 38.43 -48.75 7.40
N PRO A 5 39.42 -47.96 7.85
CA PRO A 5 39.16 -46.87 8.78
C PRO A 5 38.61 -45.66 8.02
N MET A 6 37.32 -45.37 8.21
CA MET A 6 36.71 -44.13 7.73
C MET A 6 37.14 -42.95 8.63
N LYS A 7 38.06 -42.11 8.15
CA LYS A 7 38.35 -40.81 8.78
C LYS A 7 37.17 -39.86 8.54
N ARG A 8 36.43 -39.52 9.60
CA ARG A 8 35.40 -38.49 9.60
C ARG A 8 36.05 -37.10 9.51
N LYS A 9 35.88 -36.40 8.39
CA LYS A 9 36.24 -34.98 8.30
C LYS A 9 35.15 -34.14 8.99
N LYS A 10 35.53 -33.34 9.99
CA LYS A 10 34.61 -32.36 10.60
C LYS A 10 34.42 -31.19 9.62
N CYS A 11 33.21 -31.03 9.08
CA CYS A 11 32.83 -29.82 8.35
C CYS A 11 32.73 -28.65 9.34
N LYS A 12 33.60 -27.65 9.20
CA LYS A 12 33.47 -26.37 9.91
C LYS A 12 32.32 -25.59 9.28
N THR A 13 31.28 -25.32 10.07
CA THR A 13 30.15 -24.47 9.74
C THR A 13 30.63 -23.03 9.51
N LYS A 14 30.59 -22.56 8.27
CA LYS A 14 30.82 -21.14 7.94
C LYS A 14 29.50 -20.37 8.07
N THR A 15 29.22 -19.84 9.26
CA THR A 15 28.07 -18.96 9.51
C THR A 15 28.47 -17.55 9.96
N PRO A 16 29.06 -16.71 9.07
CA PRO A 16 29.05 -15.25 9.27
C PRO A 16 28.04 -14.53 8.35
N TYR A 17 27.72 -15.07 7.18
CA TYR A 17 26.92 -14.38 6.15
C TYR A 17 25.44 -14.21 6.52
N PHE A 18 24.86 -15.18 7.23
CA PHE A 18 23.46 -15.13 7.64
C PHE A 18 23.19 -13.96 8.61
N LYS A 19 24.13 -13.66 9.51
CA LYS A 19 24.03 -12.55 10.49
C LYS A 19 24.12 -11.17 9.82
N ILE A 20 24.99 -11.06 8.81
CA ILE A 20 25.14 -9.81 8.05
C ILE A 20 23.86 -9.49 7.27
N LEU A 21 23.24 -10.52 6.67
CA LEU A 21 21.97 -10.37 5.95
C LEU A 21 20.82 -9.93 6.88
N THR A 22 20.76 -10.44 8.12
CA THR A 22 19.73 -10.03 9.09
C THR A 22 19.89 -8.57 9.53
N ILE A 23 21.14 -8.13 9.76
CA ILE A 23 21.44 -6.74 10.15
C ILE A 23 21.10 -5.76 9.02
N LEU A 24 21.44 -6.10 7.77
CA LEU A 24 21.12 -5.28 6.59
C LEU A 24 19.60 -5.12 6.39
N CYS A 25 18.83 -6.17 6.67
CA CYS A 25 17.37 -6.13 6.55
C CYS A 25 16.76 -5.29 7.68
N PHE A 26 17.28 -5.37 8.91
CA PHE A 26 16.79 -4.57 10.02
C PHE A 26 17.04 -3.07 9.85
N THR A 27 18.18 -2.68 9.27
CA THR A 27 18.48 -1.26 9.04
C THR A 27 17.59 -0.64 7.97
N SER A 28 17.16 -1.38 6.94
CA SER A 28 16.30 -0.84 5.88
C SER A 28 14.90 -0.47 6.36
N LEU A 29 14.36 -1.14 7.39
CA LEU A 29 13.04 -0.82 7.95
C LEU A 29 13.01 0.56 8.64
N ILE A 30 14.14 1.04 9.16
CA ILE A 30 14.20 2.32 9.90
C ILE A 30 14.19 3.51 8.94
N TYR A 31 14.69 3.35 7.72
CA TYR A 31 14.71 4.42 6.70
C TYR A 31 13.37 4.60 5.97
N ALA A 32 12.38 3.74 6.20
CA ALA A 32 11.06 3.86 5.57
C ALA A 32 10.15 4.91 6.22
N CYS A 33 10.61 5.63 7.26
CA CYS A 33 9.89 6.78 7.80
C CYS A 33 10.03 7.98 6.85
N VAL A 34 9.37 7.91 5.69
CA VAL A 34 9.17 9.05 4.79
C VAL A 34 8.34 10.09 5.54
N THR A 35 9.02 11.16 5.96
CA THR A 35 8.42 12.31 6.61
C THR A 35 7.48 13.01 5.63
N THR A 36 6.18 12.93 5.86
CA THR A 36 5.22 13.72 5.09
C THR A 36 5.42 15.18 5.50
N GLN A 37 5.90 16.01 4.57
CA GLN A 37 6.08 17.43 4.84
C GLN A 37 4.75 18.16 4.68
N GLN A 38 4.29 18.82 5.74
CA GLN A 38 3.10 19.65 5.70
C GLN A 38 3.35 20.87 4.81
N VAL A 39 2.50 21.06 3.81
CA VAL A 39 2.54 22.23 2.91
C VAL A 39 2.24 23.51 3.70
N LYS A 40 2.93 24.61 3.40
CA LYS A 40 2.82 25.88 4.14
C LYS A 40 1.50 26.63 3.89
N SER A 41 0.96 26.52 2.67
CA SER A 41 -0.28 27.18 2.25
C SER A 41 -0.86 26.46 1.03
N THR A 42 -2.18 26.42 0.92
CA THR A 42 -2.90 25.80 -0.19
C THR A 42 -4.06 26.68 -0.62
N LYS A 43 -4.30 26.80 -1.93
CA LYS A 43 -5.51 27.44 -2.46
C LYS A 43 -6.70 26.50 -2.30
N THR A 44 -7.89 27.04 -2.05
CA THR A 44 -9.13 26.27 -2.05
C THR A 44 -9.46 25.84 -3.48
N SER A 45 -9.87 24.59 -3.65
CA SER A 45 -10.21 24.02 -4.97
C SER A 45 -11.64 24.32 -5.42
N GLY A 46 -12.50 24.83 -4.52
CA GLY A 46 -13.94 24.96 -4.75
C GLY A 46 -14.71 23.64 -4.62
N PHE A 47 -14.06 22.57 -4.15
CA PHE A 47 -14.68 21.26 -3.93
C PHE A 47 -15.63 21.22 -2.74
N LEU A 48 -15.32 21.97 -1.68
CA LEU A 48 -16.17 22.07 -0.49
C LEU A 48 -16.94 23.37 -0.54
N ASP A 49 -18.25 23.33 -0.26
CA ASP A 49 -19.06 24.54 -0.17
C ASP A 49 -18.67 25.43 1.01
N ASN A 50 -18.16 24.84 2.10
CA ASN A 50 -17.77 25.57 3.30
C ASN A 50 -16.42 25.10 3.87
N TYR A 51 -15.39 25.92 3.68
CA TYR A 51 -14.04 25.67 4.19
C TYR A 51 -13.83 26.15 5.64
N SER A 52 -14.75 26.93 6.21
CA SER A 52 -14.58 27.55 7.55
C SER A 52 -14.55 26.56 8.71
N GLN A 53 -15.01 25.33 8.47
CA GLN A 53 -14.98 24.25 9.47
C GLN A 53 -13.60 23.60 9.59
N LEU A 54 -12.70 23.84 8.63
CA LEU A 54 -11.35 23.29 8.62
C LEU A 54 -10.44 24.10 9.54
N LYS A 55 -9.74 23.39 10.42
CA LYS A 55 -8.75 23.96 11.33
C LYS A 55 -7.35 23.63 10.84
N LYS A 56 -6.38 24.46 11.21
CA LYS A 56 -4.98 24.19 10.91
C LYS A 56 -4.52 22.92 11.61
N GLY A 57 -3.93 21.99 10.87
CA GLY A 57 -3.38 20.75 11.44
C GLY A 57 -2.04 20.97 12.14
N ASN A 58 -1.72 20.07 13.07
CA ASN A 58 -0.48 20.03 13.82
C ASN A 58 0.71 19.50 12.99
N LYS A 59 1.90 19.53 13.58
CA LYS A 59 3.11 18.97 12.96
C LYS A 59 2.92 17.48 12.66
N GLY A 60 3.00 17.11 11.38
CA GLY A 60 2.81 15.75 10.89
C GLY A 60 1.39 15.43 10.44
N GLU A 61 0.45 16.36 10.61
CA GLU A 61 -0.89 16.29 10.06
C GLU A 61 -0.97 17.02 8.71
N THR A 62 -2.11 16.89 8.03
CA THR A 62 -2.41 17.69 6.85
C THR A 62 -2.53 19.18 7.21
N LEU A 63 -2.41 20.09 6.23
CA LEU A 63 -2.49 21.53 6.51
C LEU A 63 -3.84 21.96 7.11
N LEU A 64 -4.92 21.37 6.61
CA LEU A 64 -6.29 21.65 7.03
C LEU A 64 -6.97 20.35 7.42
N VAL A 65 -7.51 20.33 8.63
CA VAL A 65 -8.12 19.16 9.27
C VAL A 65 -9.52 19.54 9.76
N TYR A 66 -10.49 18.66 9.50
CA TYR A 66 -11.80 18.71 10.11
C TYR A 66 -11.97 17.51 11.02
N VAL A 67 -12.35 17.75 12.29
CA VAL A 67 -12.71 16.70 13.24
C VAL A 67 -13.98 17.12 13.95
N ASP A 68 -15.03 16.31 13.83
CA ASP A 68 -16.19 16.40 14.70
C ASP A 68 -15.98 15.51 15.93
N TYR A 69 -15.79 16.14 17.08
CA TYR A 69 -15.58 15.44 18.35
C TYR A 69 -16.87 14.87 18.96
N SER A 70 -18.04 15.26 18.45
CA SER A 70 -19.31 14.67 18.87
C SER A 70 -19.59 13.32 18.19
N THR A 71 -18.84 13.00 17.13
CA THR A 71 -18.98 11.75 16.39
C THR A 71 -18.41 10.56 17.17
N ASN A 72 -19.22 9.51 17.32
CA ASN A 72 -18.76 8.25 17.90
C ASN A 72 -18.01 7.40 16.86
N PHE A 73 -16.71 7.64 16.72
CA PHE A 73 -15.83 6.92 15.79
C PHE A 73 -15.81 5.40 15.99
N LYS A 74 -16.13 4.89 17.19
CA LYS A 74 -16.16 3.43 17.45
C LYS A 74 -17.25 2.72 16.63
N LYS A 75 -18.27 3.43 16.16
CA LYS A 75 -19.32 2.87 15.31
C LYS A 75 -18.89 2.70 13.85
N TYR A 76 -17.80 3.34 13.42
CA TYR A 76 -17.32 3.33 12.05
C TYR A 76 -16.13 2.38 11.92
N ASN A 77 -16.40 1.11 11.59
CA ASN A 77 -15.37 0.07 11.44
C ASN A 77 -14.98 -0.21 9.98
N LYS A 78 -15.59 0.50 9.02
CA LYS A 78 -15.35 0.32 7.58
C LYS A 78 -15.16 1.67 6.91
N ILE A 79 -14.24 1.71 5.94
CA ILE A 79 -14.03 2.86 5.07
C ILE A 79 -14.69 2.53 3.74
N LEU A 80 -15.65 3.34 3.31
CA LEU A 80 -16.26 3.24 1.99
C LEU A 80 -15.50 4.14 1.02
N PHE A 81 -14.74 3.54 0.12
CA PHE A 81 -14.19 4.27 -1.02
C PHE A 81 -15.15 4.15 -2.19
N ASN A 82 -15.81 5.25 -2.56
CA ASN A 82 -16.52 5.32 -3.83
C ASN A 82 -15.50 5.74 -4.91
N PRO A 83 -15.18 4.89 -5.89
CA PRO A 83 -14.23 5.25 -6.93
C PRO A 83 -14.80 6.40 -7.76
N VAL A 84 -14.03 7.48 -7.91
CA VAL A 84 -14.39 8.56 -8.82
C VAL A 84 -14.01 8.17 -10.25
N GLN A 85 -14.99 8.22 -11.15
CA GLN A 85 -14.75 8.02 -12.58
C GLN A 85 -14.29 9.35 -13.19
N PHE A 86 -13.11 9.34 -13.81
CA PHE A 86 -12.57 10.49 -14.53
C PHE A 86 -13.05 10.44 -15.98
N TYR A 87 -13.72 11.50 -16.43
CA TYR A 87 -14.08 11.68 -17.83
C TYR A 87 -13.14 12.70 -18.46
N SER A 88 -12.47 12.33 -19.56
CA SER A 88 -11.65 13.25 -20.34
C SER A 88 -12.55 14.15 -21.20
N GLY A 89 -12.50 15.46 -20.96
CA GLY A 89 -13.09 16.46 -21.86
C GLY A 89 -12.19 16.74 -23.08
N ALA A 90 -12.74 17.34 -24.13
CA ALA A 90 -12.03 17.63 -25.39
C ALA A 90 -10.74 18.47 -25.22
N SER A 91 -10.65 19.25 -24.15
CA SER A 91 -9.48 20.08 -23.81
C SER A 91 -8.60 19.49 -22.69
N SER A 92 -8.86 18.25 -22.25
CA SER A 92 -8.08 17.63 -21.17
C SER A 92 -6.87 16.87 -21.72
N ASN A 93 -5.71 17.04 -21.11
CA ASN A 93 -4.47 16.31 -21.45
C ASN A 93 -4.46 14.91 -20.81
N LEU A 94 -5.64 14.27 -20.75
CA LEU A 94 -5.81 12.91 -20.26
C LEU A 94 -5.80 12.00 -21.48
N SER A 95 -4.76 11.18 -21.60
CA SER A 95 -4.66 10.21 -22.71
C SER A 95 -5.90 9.29 -22.69
N PRO A 96 -6.59 9.05 -23.84
CA PRO A 96 -7.93 8.44 -23.87
C PRO A 96 -8.06 7.01 -23.35
N LYS A 97 -6.99 6.38 -22.88
CA LYS A 97 -7.07 4.99 -22.40
C LYS A 97 -5.84 4.63 -21.56
N LYS A 98 -6.00 4.65 -20.25
CA LYS A 98 -5.45 3.56 -19.43
C LYS A 98 -6.66 2.83 -18.88
N LYS A 99 -6.97 1.68 -19.50
CA LYS A 99 -7.95 0.73 -18.97
C LYS A 99 -7.64 0.55 -17.48
N GLN A 100 -8.66 0.75 -16.65
CA GLN A 100 -8.48 0.68 -15.22
C GLN A 100 -8.11 -0.76 -14.83
N PRO A 101 -7.21 -0.99 -13.85
CA PRO A 101 -6.76 -2.34 -13.49
C PRO A 101 -7.90 -3.31 -13.12
N TRP A 102 -9.04 -2.79 -12.68
CA TRP A 102 -10.20 -3.58 -12.26
C TRP A 102 -10.91 -4.28 -13.43
N GLU A 103 -10.79 -3.81 -14.67
CA GLU A 103 -11.34 -4.52 -15.84
C GLU A 103 -10.69 -5.90 -15.99
N ASN A 104 -9.39 -6.00 -15.68
CA ASN A 104 -8.68 -7.27 -15.71
C ASN A 104 -9.13 -8.20 -14.56
N ILE A 105 -9.51 -7.66 -13.40
CA ILE A 105 -9.98 -8.46 -12.25
C ILE A 105 -11.33 -9.11 -12.55
N LEU A 106 -12.27 -8.37 -13.16
CA LEU A 106 -13.56 -8.91 -13.57
C LEU A 106 -13.43 -9.98 -14.66
N GLN A 107 -12.47 -9.83 -15.57
CA GLN A 107 -12.17 -10.85 -16.58
C GLN A 107 -11.53 -12.10 -15.98
N LEU A 108 -10.65 -11.96 -14.98
CA LEU A 108 -10.02 -13.08 -14.28
C LEU A 108 -11.06 -13.92 -13.49
N GLU A 109 -12.03 -13.26 -12.85
CA GLU A 109 -13.12 -13.93 -12.14
C GLU A 109 -14.05 -14.70 -13.10
N ALA A 110 -14.37 -14.12 -14.27
CA ALA A 110 -15.18 -14.77 -15.29
C ALA A 110 -14.51 -16.02 -15.89
N HIS A 111 -13.18 -16.00 -16.08
CA HIS A 111 -12.42 -17.18 -16.52
C HIS A 111 -12.32 -18.26 -15.44
N ALA A 112 -12.28 -17.90 -14.16
CA ALA A 112 -12.22 -18.85 -13.05
C ALA A 112 -13.51 -19.68 -12.90
N TRP A 113 -14.67 -19.10 -13.22
CA TRP A 113 -15.97 -19.80 -13.14
C TRP A 113 -16.28 -20.68 -14.35
N ASN A 114 -15.61 -20.49 -15.49
CA ASN A 114 -15.79 -21.34 -16.68
C ASN A 114 -14.95 -22.64 -16.63
N GLY A 115 -14.11 -22.81 -15.61
CA GLY A 115 -13.29 -24.00 -15.39
C GLY A 115 -13.78 -24.93 -14.28
N SER A 116 -14.86 -24.56 -13.57
CA SER A 116 -15.40 -25.31 -12.42
C SER A 116 -16.73 -26.03 -12.70
N SER A 117 -17.26 -25.93 -13.93
CA SER A 117 -18.49 -26.63 -14.36
C SER A 117 -18.25 -28.02 -14.97
N SER A 118 -17.00 -28.51 -14.99
CA SER A 118 -16.69 -29.90 -15.31
C SER A 118 -16.15 -30.63 -14.09
N ILE A 119 -17.01 -31.43 -13.46
CA ILE A 119 -16.80 -32.78 -12.89
C ILE A 119 -17.95 -33.06 -11.88
N PRO A 120 -18.58 -34.26 -11.87
CA PRO A 120 -18.79 -35.23 -12.95
C PRO A 120 -20.24 -35.25 -13.48
#